data_AF-A0A963KMV2-F1
#
_entry.id   AF-A0A963KMV2-F1
#
_cell.length_a   1.000
_cell.length_b   1.000
_cell.length_c   1.000
_cell.angle_alpha   90.00
_cell.angle_beta   90.00
_cell.angle_gamma   90.00
#
_symmetry.space_group_name_H-M   'P 1'
#
loop_
_entity.id
_entity.type
_entity.pdbx_description
1 polymer ?
#
loop_
_entity_poly.entity_id
_entity_poly.type
_entity_poly.pdbx_seq_one_letter_code
_entity_poly.pdbx_strand_id
1 'polypeptide(L)'
;MNHVVLSALLPVMALILLGLGIGRARWLGPGMVRRLSTLAFMVLTPILLFRSMSRVHVEQLDLLPALVYALALALVFGGVLGVHGVNRRGGVVAMAATYGNSVLIGIPLISLVWGDSGLVTLFTLIPLHSLMLLTTATVVLE
;
A
#
# COMPACT_ATOMS: atom_id res chain seq x y z
N MET A 1 -12.74 0.01 18.29
CA MET A 1 -12.18 -0.02 16.92
C MET A 1 -11.45 1.27 16.55
N ASN A 2 -12.01 2.47 16.81
CA ASN A 2 -11.35 3.75 16.45
C ASN A 2 -9.99 3.99 17.13
N HIS A 3 -9.80 3.53 18.38
CA HIS A 3 -8.52 3.67 19.09
C HIS A 3 -7.38 2.85 18.45
N VAL A 4 -7.69 1.69 17.85
CA VAL A 4 -6.70 0.75 17.33
C VAL A 4 -6.07 1.26 16.04
N VAL A 5 -6.87 1.85 15.15
CA VAL A 5 -6.39 2.44 13.90
C VAL A 5 -5.53 3.67 14.21
N LEU A 6 -6.01 4.55 15.11
CA LEU A 6 -5.25 5.74 15.53
C LEU A 6 -3.92 5.36 16.21
N SER A 7 -3.92 4.36 17.10
CA SER A 7 -2.70 3.95 17.82
C SER A 7 -1.63 3.36 16.89
N ALA A 8 -2.00 2.68 15.81
CA ALA A 8 -1.04 2.14 14.85
C ALA A 8 -0.65 3.14 13.74
N LEU A 9 -1.54 4.07 13.41
CA LEU A 9 -1.24 5.13 12.44
C LEU A 9 -0.28 6.18 13.02
N LEU A 10 -0.38 6.45 14.33
CA LEU A 10 0.45 7.44 15.04
C LEU A 10 1.96 7.21 14.86
N PRO A 11 2.52 6.00 15.08
CA PRO A 11 3.94 5.73 14.86
C PRO A 11 4.39 6.00 13.42
N VAL A 12 3.59 5.58 12.44
CA VAL A 12 3.91 5.77 11.01
C VAL A 12 3.88 7.27 10.66
N MET A 13 2.84 7.98 11.11
CA MET A 13 2.72 9.43 10.91
C MET A 13 3.83 10.20 11.62
N ALA A 14 4.18 9.82 12.85
CA ALA A 14 5.27 10.45 13.60
C ALA A 14 6.61 10.31 12.88
N LEU A 15 6.90 9.14 12.30
CA LEU A 15 8.12 8.91 11.53
C LEU A 15 8.16 9.76 10.26
N ILE A 16 7.03 9.90 9.56
CA ILE A 16 6.90 10.78 8.39
C ILE A 16 7.12 12.25 8.77
N LEU A 17 6.49 12.71 9.87
CA LEU A 17 6.63 14.08 10.36
C LEU A 17 8.05 14.37 10.84
N LEU A 18 8.71 13.40 11.47
CA LEU A 18 10.12 13.51 11.85
C LEU A 18 11.00 13.67 10.61
N GLY A 19 10.80 12.85 9.57
CA GLY A 19 11.51 12.98 8.30
C GLY A 19 11.29 14.35 7.64
N LEU A 20 10.05 14.85 7.68
CA LEU A 20 9.71 16.19 7.19
C LEU A 20 10.44 17.28 7.99
N GLY A 21 10.49 17.16 9.32
CA GLY A 21 11.20 18.08 10.20
C GLY A 21 12.71 18.13 9.90
N ILE A 22 13.35 16.97 9.80
CA ILE A 22 14.77 16.83 9.45
C ILE A 22 15.04 17.45 8.06
N GLY A 23 14.16 17.19 7.08
CA GLY A 23 14.27 17.76 5.74
C GLY A 23 14.10 19.29 5.73
N ARG A 24 13.14 19.83 6.48
CA ARG A 24 12.90 21.28 6.63
C ARG A 24 14.06 21.99 7.32
N ALA A 25 14.66 21.35 8.34
CA ALA A 25 15.83 21.86 9.04
C ALA A 25 17.12 21.77 8.20
N ARG A 26 17.07 21.19 6.99
CA ARG A 26 18.21 20.97 6.08
C ARG A 26 19.38 20.22 6.73
N TRP A 27 19.10 19.38 7.73
CA TRP A 27 20.11 18.54 8.38
C TRP A 27 20.71 17.52 7.42
N LEU A 28 19.95 17.12 6.40
CA LEU A 28 20.38 16.23 5.33
C LEU A 28 20.39 17.00 4.01
N GLY A 29 21.56 17.11 3.39
CA GLY A 29 21.68 17.71 2.06
C GLY A 29 20.97 16.87 0.98
N PRO A 30 20.64 17.46 -0.19
CA PRO A 30 19.89 16.78 -1.26
C PRO A 30 20.52 15.45 -1.72
N GLY A 31 21.86 15.38 -1.74
CA GLY A 31 22.59 14.17 -2.09
C GLY A 31 22.41 13.03 -1.08
N MET A 32 22.29 13.34 0.20
CA MET A 32 22.06 12.34 1.25
C MET A 32 20.62 11.81 1.19
N VAL A 33 19.63 12.69 1.01
CA VAL A 33 18.23 12.30 0.82
C VAL A 33 18.10 11.34 -0.37
N ARG A 34 18.74 11.66 -1.50
CA ARG A 34 18.75 10.77 -2.67
C ARG A 34 19.36 9.41 -2.34
N ARG A 35 20.51 9.35 -1.67
CA ARG A 35 21.18 8.09 -1.30
C ARG A 35 20.33 7.25 -0.34
N LEU A 36 19.72 7.88 0.67
CA LEU A 36 18.83 7.20 1.62
C LEU A 36 17.59 6.65 0.92
N SER A 37 16.96 7.42 0.02
CA SER A 37 15.84 6.93 -0.78
C SER A 37 16.27 5.75 -1.66
N THR A 38 17.40 5.85 -2.36
CA THR A 38 17.91 4.73 -3.17
C THR A 38 18.16 3.48 -2.32
N LEU A 39 18.79 3.62 -1.15
CA LEU A 39 18.99 2.50 -0.22
C LEU A 39 17.64 1.91 0.24
N ALA A 40 16.70 2.76 0.65
CA ALA A 40 15.40 2.33 1.11
C ALA A 40 14.64 1.55 0.03
N PHE A 41 14.55 2.10 -1.19
CA PHE A 41 13.79 1.47 -2.27
C PHE A 41 14.49 0.28 -2.93
N MET A 42 15.80 0.35 -3.16
CA MET A 42 16.53 -0.70 -3.88
C MET A 42 17.00 -1.84 -2.99
N VAL A 43 17.15 -1.62 -1.68
CA VAL A 43 17.71 -2.63 -0.76
C VAL A 43 16.74 -2.95 0.37
N LEU A 44 16.30 -1.95 1.13
CA LEU A 44 15.48 -2.21 2.33
C LEU A 44 14.08 -2.73 1.98
N THR A 45 13.43 -2.20 0.95
CA THR A 45 12.11 -2.66 0.50
C THR A 45 12.14 -4.12 0.06
N PRO A 46 13.07 -4.58 -0.81
CA PRO A 46 13.22 -6.00 -1.13
C PRO A 46 13.48 -6.87 0.11
N ILE A 47 14.34 -6.43 1.03
CA ILE A 47 14.62 -7.16 2.27
C ILE A 47 13.37 -7.27 3.14
N LEU A 48 12.62 -6.18 3.29
CA LEU A 48 11.36 -6.16 4.03
C LEU A 48 10.36 -7.12 3.39
N LEU A 49 10.16 -7.05 2.08
CA LEU A 49 9.25 -7.94 1.35
C LEU A 49 9.67 -9.41 1.53
N PHE A 50 10.95 -9.73 1.37
CA PHE A 50 11.44 -11.10 1.55
C PHE A 50 11.24 -11.61 2.98
N ARG A 51 11.66 -10.82 3.98
CA ARG A 51 11.49 -11.14 5.41
C ARG A 51 10.01 -11.33 5.76
N SER A 52 9.14 -10.52 5.19
CA SER A 52 7.72 -10.61 5.48
C SER A 52 7.07 -11.79 4.75
N MET A 53 7.44 -12.08 3.51
CA MET A 53 7.01 -13.28 2.78
C MET A 53 7.48 -14.57 3.46
N SER A 54 8.69 -14.60 4.03
CA SER A 54 9.22 -15.79 4.72
C SER A 54 8.46 -16.16 6.01
N ARG A 55 7.58 -15.28 6.49
CA ARG A 55 6.74 -15.52 7.67
C ARG A 55 5.34 -16.02 7.30
N VAL A 56 4.94 -15.88 6.05
CA VAL A 56 3.61 -16.25 5.57
C VAL A 56 3.65 -17.66 4.99
N HIS A 57 2.87 -18.56 5.57
CA HIS A 57 2.68 -19.90 5.06
C HIS A 57 1.51 -19.91 4.08
N VAL A 58 1.75 -20.36 2.85
CA VAL A 58 0.76 -20.40 1.75
C VAL A 58 -0.51 -21.20 2.13
N GLU A 59 -0.37 -22.13 3.07
CA GLU A 59 -1.45 -22.96 3.62
C GLU A 59 -2.49 -22.18 4.43
N GLN A 60 -2.16 -20.95 4.87
CA GLN A 60 -3.04 -20.07 5.65
C GLN A 60 -3.76 -19.03 4.79
N LEU A 61 -3.63 -19.11 3.46
CA LEU A 61 -4.30 -18.20 2.55
C LEU A 61 -5.81 -18.45 2.57
N ASP A 62 -6.55 -17.52 3.17
CA ASP A 62 -8.00 -17.48 3.07
C ASP A 62 -8.42 -16.63 1.87
N LEU A 63 -9.16 -17.26 0.95
CA LEU A 63 -9.68 -16.62 -0.27
C LEU A 63 -10.89 -15.72 0.02
N LEU A 64 -11.57 -15.90 1.16
CA LEU A 64 -12.78 -15.15 1.46
C LEU A 64 -12.48 -13.65 1.69
N PRO A 65 -11.49 -13.23 2.51
CA PRO A 65 -11.07 -11.84 2.61
C PRO A 65 -10.62 -11.25 1.27
N ALA A 66 -9.94 -12.05 0.45
CA ALA A 66 -9.48 -11.64 -0.87
C ALA A 66 -10.64 -11.35 -1.82
N LEU A 67 -11.67 -12.19 -1.83
CA LEU A 67 -12.85 -12.01 -2.66
C LEU A 67 -13.68 -10.79 -2.21
N VAL A 68 -13.89 -10.62 -0.90
CA VAL A 68 -14.58 -9.44 -0.36
C VAL A 68 -13.83 -8.16 -0.73
N TYR A 69 -12.50 -8.16 -0.58
CA TYR A 69 -11.66 -7.03 -0.99
C TYR A 69 -11.73 -6.77 -2.49
N ALA A 70 -11.66 -7.80 -3.32
CA ALA A 70 -11.77 -7.70 -4.78
C ALA A 70 -13.11 -7.09 -5.22
N LEU A 71 -14.23 -7.50 -4.59
CA LEU A 71 -15.55 -6.93 -4.84
C LEU A 71 -15.62 -5.46 -4.41
N ALA A 72 -15.15 -5.13 -3.20
CA ALA A 72 -15.12 -3.75 -2.72
C ALA A 72 -14.29 -2.85 -3.65
N LEU A 73 -13.14 -3.36 -4.10
CA LEU A 73 -12.26 -2.68 -5.04
C LEU A 73 -12.94 -2.43 -6.38
N ALA A 74 -13.61 -3.44 -6.94
CA ALA A 74 -14.36 -3.32 -8.18
C ALA A 74 -15.51 -2.31 -8.07
N LEU A 75 -16.22 -2.29 -6.93
CA LEU A 75 -17.29 -1.31 -6.67
C LEU A 75 -16.76 0.12 -6.62
N VAL A 76 -15.67 0.36 -5.89
CA VAL A 76 -15.08 1.71 -5.81
C VAL A 76 -14.52 2.13 -7.16
N PHE A 77 -13.76 1.27 -7.84
CA PHE A 77 -13.17 1.57 -9.14
C PHE A 77 -14.26 1.84 -10.20
N GLY A 78 -15.26 0.96 -10.29
CA GLY A 78 -16.40 1.10 -11.19
C GLY A 78 -17.27 2.32 -10.85
N GLY A 79 -17.45 2.63 -9.56
CA GLY A 79 -18.16 3.83 -9.12
C GLY A 79 -17.46 5.12 -9.55
N VAL A 80 -16.13 5.19 -9.40
CA VAL A 80 -15.36 6.35 -9.86
C VAL A 80 -15.43 6.51 -11.38
N LEU A 81 -15.36 5.40 -12.14
CA LEU A 81 -15.56 5.40 -13.59
C LEU A 81 -16.98 5.80 -13.98
N GLY A 82 -18.00 5.37 -13.24
CA GLY A 82 -19.39 5.78 -13.49
C GLY A 82 -19.58 7.29 -13.35
N VAL A 83 -18.86 7.92 -12.41
CA VAL A 83 -18.92 9.38 -12.20
C VAL A 83 -18.06 10.16 -13.20
N HIS A 84 -16.86 9.66 -13.54
CA HIS A 84 -15.88 10.39 -14.37
C HIS A 84 -15.84 9.95 -15.84
N GLY A 85 -16.64 8.95 -16.20
CA GLY A 85 -16.70 8.33 -17.51
C GLY A 85 -15.62 7.26 -17.73
N VAL A 86 -15.92 6.31 -18.61
CA VAL A 86 -14.95 5.30 -19.08
C VAL A 86 -14.07 5.91 -20.16
N ASN A 87 -13.07 6.67 -19.71
CA ASN A 87 -12.08 7.33 -20.56
C ASN A 87 -10.74 7.42 -19.82
N ARG A 88 -9.69 7.88 -20.49
CA ARG A 88 -8.35 7.98 -19.90
C ARG A 88 -8.31 8.75 -18.58
N ARG A 89 -9.04 9.87 -18.49
CA ARG A 89 -9.09 10.67 -17.26
C ARG A 89 -9.79 9.90 -16.15
N GLY A 90 -10.92 9.26 -16.44
CA GLY A 90 -11.64 8.41 -15.49
C GLY A 90 -10.78 7.25 -14.98
N GLY A 91 -10.05 6.57 -15.86
CA GLY A 91 -9.12 5.50 -15.50
C GLY A 91 -8.01 5.96 -14.55
N VAL A 92 -7.40 7.11 -14.82
CA VAL A 92 -6.38 7.70 -13.93
C VAL A 92 -6.96 8.08 -12.57
N VAL A 93 -8.15 8.69 -12.53
CA VAL A 93 -8.81 9.08 -11.27
C VAL A 93 -9.22 7.85 -10.46
N ALA A 94 -9.76 6.82 -11.12
CA ALA A 94 -10.10 5.55 -10.48
C ALA A 94 -8.86 4.89 -9.88
N MET A 95 -7.74 4.86 -10.62
CA MET A 95 -6.45 4.38 -10.08
C MET A 95 -5.95 5.21 -8.91
N ALA A 96 -6.05 6.54 -8.97
CA ALA A 96 -5.63 7.40 -7.87
C ALA A 96 -6.48 7.18 -6.60
N ALA A 97 -7.76 6.83 -6.76
CA ALA A 97 -8.67 6.57 -5.65
C ALA A 97 -8.45 5.17 -5.01
N THR A 98 -8.01 4.18 -5.79
CA THR A 98 -7.93 2.79 -5.33
C THR A 98 -6.51 2.30 -5.07
N TYR A 99 -5.49 2.77 -5.80
CA TYR A 99 -4.11 2.28 -5.73
C TYR A 99 -3.33 2.95 -4.60
N GLY A 100 -3.45 2.39 -3.39
CA GLY A 100 -2.79 2.88 -2.18
C GLY A 100 -1.36 2.34 -1.97
N ASN A 101 -0.69 2.85 -0.93
CA ASN A 101 0.64 2.37 -0.54
C ASN A 101 0.56 1.21 0.46
N SER A 102 0.13 0.05 -0.01
CA SER A 102 -0.08 -1.15 0.82
C SER A 102 1.23 -1.79 1.30
N VAL A 103 2.37 -1.48 0.67
CA VAL A 103 3.68 -2.02 1.05
C VAL A 103 4.34 -1.14 2.12
N LEU A 104 4.67 0.12 1.81
CA LEU A 104 5.47 0.95 2.72
C LEU A 104 4.67 1.48 3.90
N ILE A 105 3.35 1.67 3.74
CA ILE A 105 2.46 2.11 4.82
C ILE A 105 1.66 0.92 5.36
N GLY A 106 1.13 0.07 4.47
CA GLY A 106 0.30 -1.06 4.89
C GLY A 106 1.04 -2.09 5.75
N ILE A 107 2.25 -2.53 5.38
CA ILE A 107 3.02 -3.51 6.17
C ILE A 107 3.24 -3.04 7.62
N PRO A 108 3.83 -1.85 7.89
CA PRO A 108 4.05 -1.42 9.27
C PRO A 108 2.74 -1.22 10.03
N LEU A 109 1.69 -0.69 9.39
CA LEU A 109 0.40 -0.47 10.03
C LEU A 109 -0.27 -1.80 10.43
N ILE A 110 -0.36 -2.74 9.50
CA ILE A 110 -0.95 -4.06 9.76
C ILE A 110 -0.12 -4.82 10.79
N SER A 111 1.20 -4.75 10.72
CA SER A 111 2.09 -5.38 11.69
C SER A 111 1.90 -4.83 13.11
N LEU A 112 1.64 -3.53 13.26
CA LEU A 112 1.41 -2.89 14.56
C LEU A 112 0.03 -3.23 15.16
N VAL A 113 -1.01 -3.37 14.33
CA VAL A 113 -2.37 -3.66 14.80
C VAL A 113 -2.61 -5.14 15.00
N TRP A 114 -2.31 -5.94 13.98
CA TRP A 114 -2.73 -7.33 13.84
C TRP A 114 -1.55 -8.32 13.87
N GLY A 115 -0.30 -7.83 13.95
CA GLY A 115 0.88 -8.68 14.00
C GLY A 115 1.07 -9.54 12.76
N ASP A 116 1.72 -10.70 12.93
CA ASP A 116 2.05 -11.60 11.82
C ASP A 116 0.79 -12.21 11.16
N SER A 117 -0.32 -12.40 11.90
CA SER A 117 -1.56 -12.96 11.32
C SER A 117 -2.24 -12.01 10.34
N GLY A 118 -2.26 -10.70 10.64
CA GLY A 118 -2.75 -9.69 9.69
C GLY A 118 -1.86 -9.56 8.45
N LEU A 119 -0.55 -9.76 8.62
CA LEU A 119 0.40 -9.73 7.51
C LEU A 119 0.13 -10.85 6.50
N VAL A 120 -0.28 -12.04 6.94
CA VAL A 120 -0.70 -13.13 6.03
C VAL A 120 -1.77 -12.64 5.07
N THR A 121 -2.86 -12.06 5.59
CA THR A 121 -3.93 -11.51 4.76
C THR A 121 -3.45 -10.38 3.85
N LEU A 122 -2.66 -9.43 4.38
CA LEU A 122 -2.13 -8.32 3.59
C LEU A 122 -1.30 -8.80 2.40
N PHE A 123 -0.44 -9.81 2.58
CA PHE A 123 0.39 -10.34 1.50
C PHE A 123 -0.38 -11.15 0.46
N THR A 124 -1.54 -11.72 0.81
CA THR A 124 -2.49 -12.23 -0.19
C THR A 124 -3.08 -11.09 -1.01
N LEU A 125 -3.44 -9.99 -0.35
CA LEU A 125 -4.14 -8.87 -0.98
C LEU A 125 -3.24 -8.04 -1.90
N ILE A 126 -1.98 -7.79 -1.53
CA ILE A 126 -1.05 -6.96 -2.30
C ILE A 126 -0.94 -7.39 -3.79
N PRO A 127 -0.61 -8.66 -4.13
CA PRO A 127 -0.48 -9.06 -5.52
C PRO A 127 -1.84 -9.06 -6.24
N LEU A 128 -2.91 -9.51 -5.59
CA LEU A 128 -4.26 -9.51 -6.18
C LEU A 128 -4.73 -8.10 -6.52
N HIS A 129 -4.57 -7.17 -5.57
CA HIS A 129 -4.87 -5.75 -5.72
C HIS A 129 -4.14 -5.14 -6.91
N SER A 130 -2.80 -5.32 -6.95
CA SER A 130 -1.98 -4.76 -8.02
C SER A 130 -2.33 -5.35 -9.38
N LEU A 131 -2.52 -6.67 -9.45
CA LEU A 131 -2.87 -7.34 -10.69
C LEU A 131 -4.23 -6.87 -11.22
N MET A 132 -5.26 -6.82 -10.36
CA MET A 132 -6.58 -6.36 -10.76
C MET A 132 -6.58 -4.90 -11.23
N LEU A 133 -5.98 -4.00 -10.44
CA LEU A 133 -5.99 -2.56 -10.74
C LEU A 133 -5.14 -2.22 -11.95
N LEU A 134 -3.92 -2.76 -12.07
CA LEU A 134 -3.07 -2.47 -13.22
C LEU A 134 -3.66 -3.04 -14.51
N THR A 135 -4.30 -4.21 -14.45
CA THR A 135 -4.94 -4.81 -15.63
C THR A 135 -6.14 -3.98 -16.06
N THR A 136 -7.06 -3.68 -15.14
CA THR A 136 -8.26 -2.89 -15.46
C THR A 136 -7.93 -1.46 -15.88
N ALA A 137 -6.95 -0.81 -15.25
CA ALA A 137 -6.49 0.50 -15.67
C ALA A 137 -5.91 0.49 -17.09
N THR A 138 -5.08 -0.51 -17.42
CA THR A 138 -4.53 -0.65 -18.78
C THR A 138 -5.65 -0.75 -19.81
N VAL A 139 -6.64 -1.61 -19.57
CA VAL A 139 -7.80 -1.79 -20.46
C VAL A 139 -8.62 -0.51 -20.64
N VAL A 140 -8.74 0.34 -19.61
CA VAL A 140 -9.48 1.61 -19.68
C VAL A 140 -8.67 2.74 -20.36
N LEU A 141 -7.34 2.63 -20.34
CA LEU A 141 -6.43 3.66 -20.86
C LEU A 141 -6.14 3.50 -22.36
N GLU A 142 -6.15 2.27 -22.86
CA GLU A 142 -6.04 1.94 -24.28
C GLU A 142 -7.28 2.39 -25.06
#